data_AF-A0A7C5X9F6-F1
#
_entry.id   AF-A0A7C5X9F6-F1
#
_cell.length_a   1.000
_cell.length_b   1.000
_cell.length_c   1.000
_cell.angle_alpha   90.00
_cell.angle_beta   90.00
_cell.angle_gamma   90.00
#
_symmetry.space_group_name_H-M   'P 1'
#
loop_
_entity.id
_entity.type
_entity.pdbx_description
1 polymer ?
#
loop_
_entity_poly.entity_id
_entity_poly.type
_entity_poly.pdbx_seq_one_letter_code
_entity_poly.pdbx_strand_id
1 'polypeptide(L)' 'METAVRRLDLRGYVCPYPQLATLKELRNAEPGTLIEVITDNPPSCENVPSVARQGGHEVLA' A
#
# COMPACT_ATOMS: atom_id res chain seq x y z
N MET A 1 -7.50 -1.59 21.78
CA MET A 1 -8.00 -1.59 20.39
C MET A 1 -6.92 -2.27 19.57
N GLU A 2 -7.25 -3.39 18.95
CA GLU A 2 -6.30 -4.18 18.16
C GLU A 2 -6.26 -3.56 16.75
N THR A 3 -5.10 -3.06 16.34
CA THR A 3 -4.91 -2.52 14.98
C THR A 3 -4.94 -3.68 14.01
N ALA A 4 -5.95 -3.75 13.14
CA ALA A 4 -6.01 -4.78 12.11
C ALA A 4 -4.85 -4.58 11.12
N VAL A 5 -3.96 -5.57 11.00
CA VAL A 5 -2.84 -5.54 10.05
C VAL A 5 -3.18 -6.42 8.85
N ARG A 6 -3.18 -5.81 7.66
CA ARG A 6 -3.41 -6.50 6.38
C ARG A 6 -2.11 -6.49 5.58
N ARG A 7 -1.71 -7.65 5.08
CA ARG A 7 -0.49 -7.81 4.28
C ARG A 7 -0.83 -7.95 2.80
N LEU A 8 -0.16 -7.17 1.96
CA LEU A 8 -0.33 -7.14 0.52
C LEU A 8 1.03 -7.45 -0.14
N ASP A 9 1.22 -8.71 -0.52
CA ASP A 9 2.43 -9.15 -1.25
C ASP A 9 2.25 -8.89 -2.75
N LEU A 10 3.09 -8.00 -3.28
CA LEU A 10 3.10 -7.54 -4.66
C LEU A 10 4.47 -7.77 -5.30
N ARG A 11 5.22 -8.76 -4.81
CA ARG A 11 6.51 -9.13 -5.41
C ARG A 11 6.30 -9.80 -6.77
N GLY A 12 7.20 -9.55 -7.71
CA GLY A 12 7.09 -10.02 -9.09
C GLY A 12 6.07 -9.24 -9.93
N TYR A 13 5.34 -8.28 -9.36
CA TYR A 13 4.46 -7.38 -10.10
C TYR A 13 5.17 -6.09 -10.46
N VAL A 14 4.93 -5.63 -11.69
CA VAL A 14 5.50 -4.39 -12.22
C VAL A 14 4.50 -3.24 -12.17
N CYS A 15 5.03 -2.02 -12.14
CA CYS A 15 4.25 -0.80 -12.24
C CYS A 15 3.32 -0.82 -13.48
N PRO A 16 2.03 -0.40 -13.37
CA PRO A 16 1.38 0.27 -12.23
C PRO A 16 0.64 -0.66 -11.26
N TYR A 17 0.74 -1.99 -11.42
CA TYR A 17 -0.10 -2.91 -10.66
C TYR A 17 0.03 -2.78 -9.14
N PRO A 18 1.24 -2.68 -8.54
CA PRO A 18 1.39 -2.50 -7.10
C PRO A 18 0.69 -1.26 -6.54
N GLN A 19 0.68 -0.15 -7.29
CA GLN A 19 -0.01 1.08 -6.89
C GLN A 19 -1.52 0.88 -6.89
N LEU A 20 -2.07 0.31 -7.97
CA LEU A 20 -3.51 0.09 -8.10
C LEU A 20 -4.03 -0.86 -7.02
N ALA A 21 -3.30 -1.95 -6.76
CA ALA A 21 -3.62 -2.88 -5.69
C ALA A 21 -3.61 -2.19 -4.33
N THR A 22 -2.56 -1.41 -4.02
CA THR A 22 -2.47 -0.68 -2.75
C THR A 22 -3.63 0.31 -2.57
N LEU A 23 -3.95 1.11 -3.59
CA LEU A 23 -5.05 2.07 -3.54
C LEU A 23 -6.42 1.39 -3.39
N LYS A 24 -6.61 0.23 -4.01
CA LYS A 24 -7.83 -0.56 -3.85
C LYS A 24 -7.98 -1.06 -2.41
N GLU A 25 -6.90 -1.58 -1.83
CA GLU A 25 -6.92 -2.08 -0.46
C GLU A 25 -7.12 -0.96 0.55
N LEU A 26 -6.46 0.18 0.38
CA LEU A 26 -6.64 1.37 1.22
C LEU A 26 -8.07 1.90 1.19
N ARG A 27 -8.74 1.89 0.03
CA ARG A 27 -10.14 2.32 -0.12
C ARG A 27 -11.14 1.40 0.58
N ASN A 28 -10.83 0.10 0.61
CA ASN A 28 -11.70 -0.91 1.22
C ASN A 28 -11.40 -1.12 2.71
N ALA A 29 -10.30 -0.58 3.22
CA ALA A 29 -9.89 -0.74 4.60
C ALA A 29 -10.65 0.22 5.52
N GLU A 30 -10.93 -0.24 6.74
CA GLU A 30 -11.51 0.61 7.78
C GLU A 30 -10.45 1.59 8.32
N PRO A 31 -10.85 2.81 8.75
CA PRO A 31 -9.94 3.75 9.38
C PRO A 31 -9.20 3.11 10.57
N GLY A 32 -7.89 3.27 10.62
CA GLY A 32 -7.04 2.63 11.62
C GLY A 32 -6.54 1.23 11.26
N THR A 33 -6.85 0.70 10.07
CA THR A 33 -6.22 -0.51 9.54
C THR A 33 -4.80 -0.20 9.06
N LEU A 34 -3.83 -1.03 9.44
CA LEU A 34 -2.47 -0.98 8.93
C LEU A 34 -2.35 -1.89 7.70
N ILE A 35 -1.80 -1.37 6.60
CA ILE A 35 -1.55 -2.17 5.38
C ILE A 35 -0.05 -2.27 5.14
N GLU A 36 0.49 -3.48 5.27
CA GLU A 36 1.88 -3.80 4.94
C GLU A 36 1.97 -4.15 3.45
N VAL A 37 2.69 -3.33 2.67
CA VAL A 37 2.89 -3.57 1.23
C VAL A 37 4.31 -4.06 0.99
N ILE A 38 4.45 -5.21 0.32
CA ILE A 38 5.75 -5.80 -0.03
C ILE A 38 5.90 -5.78 -1.53
N THR A 39 6.94 -5.13 -2.03
CA THR A 39 7.26 -5.06 -3.45
C THR A 39 8.77 -5.14 -3.64
N ASP A 40 9.20 -5.77 -4.74
CA ASP A 40 10.60 -5.94 -5.15
C ASP A 40 10.96 -5.08 -6.37
N ASN A 41 9.99 -4.32 -6.90
CA ASN A 41 10.16 -3.48 -8.07
C ASN A 41 10.60 -2.05 -7.64
N PRO A 42 11.81 -1.58 -8.01
CA PRO A 42 12.34 -0.29 -7.57
C PRO A 42 11.39 0.92 -7.75
N PRO A 43 10.74 1.13 -8.91
CA PRO A 43 9.81 2.25 -9.05
C PRO A 43 8.56 2.09 -8.19
N SER A 44 8.14 0.87 -7.84
CA SER A 44 7.01 0.65 -6.94
C SER A 44 7.32 1.06 -5.51
N CYS A 45 8.59 0.92 -5.07
CA CYS A 45 9.03 1.37 -3.74
C CYS A 45 8.86 2.89 -3.55
N GLU A 46 9.01 3.69 -4.61
CA GLU A 46 8.81 5.14 -4.55
C GLU A 46 7.35 5.53 -4.82
N ASN A 47 6.72 4.85 -5.77
CA ASN A 47 5.41 5.22 -6.27
C ASN A 47 4.26 4.82 -5.33
N VAL A 48 4.33 3.65 -4.69
CA VAL A 48 3.31 3.19 -3.73
C VAL A 48 3.14 4.17 -2.56
N PRO A 49 4.19 4.58 -1.84
CA PRO A 49 4.03 5.53 -0.75
C PRO A 49 3.64 6.93 -1.24
N SER A 50 4.03 7.31 -2.45
CA SER A 50 3.59 8.58 -3.07
C SER A 50 2.08 8.61 -3.27
N VAL A 51 1.50 7.59 -3.90
CA VAL A 51 0.04 7.54 -4.14
C VAL A 51 -0.76 7.36 -2.86
N ALA A 52 -0.23 6.64 -1.86
CA ALA A 52 -0.86 6.52 -0.56
C ALA A 52 -0.98 7.88 0.15
N ARG A 53 0.11 8.67 0.17
CA ARG A 53 0.10 10.04 0.73
C ARG A 53 -0.83 10.97 -0.04
N GLN A 54 -0.84 10.90 -1.37
CA GLN A 54 -1.78 11.68 -2.20
C GLN A 54 -3.24 11.32 -1.92
N GLY A 55 -3.53 10.07 -1.56
CA GLY A 55 -4.84 9.62 -1.11
C GLY A 55 -5.23 10.05 0.30
N GLY A 56 -4.36 10.79 1.01
CA GLY A 56 -4.59 11.24 2.38
C GLY A 56 -4.29 10.18 3.45
N HIS A 57 -3.60 9.09 3.08
CA HIS A 57 -3.20 8.05 4.01
C HIS A 57 -1.83 8.34 4.63
N GLU A 58 -1.66 7.91 5.88
CA GLU A 58 -0.36 7.93 6.55
C GLU A 58 0.51 6.78 6.05
N VAL A 59 1.78 7.07 5.76
CA VAL A 59 2.78 6.08 5.35
C VAL A 59 3.83 5.98 6.44
N LEU A 60 3.94 4.80 7.03
CA LEU A 60 4.96 4.44 8.01
C LEU A 60 6.20 3.92 7.26
N ALA A 61 7.39 4.40 7.63
CA ALA A 61 8.68 4.05 7.02
C ALA A 61 9.51 3.15 7.93
#